data_AF-F9ENW9-F1
#
_entry.id   AF-F9ENW9-F1
#
_cell.length_a   1.000
_cell.length_b   1.000
_cell.length_c   1.000
_cell.angle_alpha   90.00
_cell.angle_beta   90.00
_cell.angle_gamma   90.00
#
_symmetry.space_group_name_H-M   'P 1'
#
loop_
_entity.id
_entity.type
_entity.pdbx_description
1 polymer ?
#
loop_
_entity_poly.entity_id
_entity_poly.type
_entity_poly.pdbx_seq_one_letter_code
_entity_poly.pdbx_strand_id
1 'polypeptide(L)'
;MAIQLRNKCFLEEKSFNEETTLTGKTIIKIIDKAKNLDYKIYLYYIGIDNPEIAKERVKNRIARGGHGISSNLIEKRYYESLQNLEKIIYQCDSIEIYDNSKKFIRIFYYEDNQVFENNIAKVNWIKNNLKELLNNL
;
A
#
# COMPACT_ATOMS: atom_id res chain seq x y z
N MET A 1 -16.62 -5.25 -15.36
CA MET A 1 -15.30 -5.64 -14.77
C MET A 1 -14.71 -4.45 -14.02
N ALA A 2 -13.90 -4.65 -12.96
CA ALA A 2 -13.35 -3.58 -12.12
C ALA A 2 -12.66 -2.43 -12.91
N ILE A 3 -11.94 -2.76 -13.99
CA ILE A 3 -11.28 -1.79 -14.88
C ILE A 3 -12.29 -0.83 -15.53
N GLN A 4 -13.45 -1.33 -15.96
CA GLN A 4 -14.49 -0.49 -16.58
C GLN A 4 -15.12 0.46 -15.57
N LEU A 5 -15.32 0.00 -14.33
CA LEU A 5 -15.86 0.84 -13.25
C LEU A 5 -14.90 1.98 -12.92
N ARG A 6 -13.60 1.70 -12.74
CA ARG A 6 -12.60 2.75 -12.54
C ARG A 6 -12.56 3.74 -13.70
N ASN A 7 -12.53 3.24 -14.94
CA ASN A 7 -12.50 4.12 -16.11
C ASN A 7 -13.75 5.00 -16.18
N LYS A 8 -14.91 4.48 -15.80
CA LYS A 8 -16.14 5.26 -15.67
C LYS A 8 -16.01 6.32 -14.57
N CYS A 9 -15.47 5.99 -13.41
CA CYS A 9 -15.22 6.98 -12.35
C CYS A 9 -14.30 8.10 -12.83
N PHE A 10 -13.22 7.79 -13.56
CA PHE A 10 -12.36 8.81 -14.16
C PHE A 10 -13.11 9.72 -15.15
N LEU A 11 -13.97 9.16 -16.00
CA LEU A 11 -14.77 9.93 -16.96
C LEU A 11 -15.83 10.81 -16.29
N GLU A 12 -16.38 10.35 -15.17
CA GLU A 12 -17.44 11.04 -14.44
C GLU A 12 -16.93 11.88 -13.26
N GLU A 13 -15.61 12.00 -13.10
CA GLU A 13 -14.96 12.74 -11.99
C GLU A 13 -15.44 12.29 -10.60
N LYS A 14 -15.69 10.99 -10.44
CA LYS A 14 -16.18 10.41 -9.18
C LYS A 14 -15.06 9.81 -8.36
N SER A 15 -15.07 10.09 -7.06
CA SER A 15 -14.23 9.40 -6.08
C SER A 15 -14.46 7.89 -6.10
N PHE A 16 -13.40 7.12 -5.90
CA PHE A 16 -13.45 5.66 -5.82
C PHE A 16 -12.29 5.14 -4.97
N ASN A 17 -12.41 3.90 -4.50
CA ASN A 17 -11.33 3.16 -3.86
C ASN A 17 -10.93 1.95 -4.71
N GLU A 18 -9.64 1.60 -4.71
CA GLU A 18 -9.13 0.40 -5.38
C GLU A 18 -8.21 -0.36 -4.42
N GLU A 19 -8.59 -1.58 -4.06
CA GLU A 19 -7.73 -2.49 -3.31
C GLU A 19 -6.69 -3.11 -4.26
N THR A 20 -5.44 -3.14 -3.83
CA THR A 20 -4.33 -3.66 -4.62
C THR A 20 -3.22 -4.18 -3.71
N THR A 21 -2.39 -5.08 -4.22
CA THR A 21 -1.15 -5.49 -3.56
C THR A 21 0.00 -4.50 -3.79
N LEU A 22 -0.26 -3.35 -4.44
CA LEU A 22 0.72 -2.35 -4.85
C LEU A 22 1.87 -2.95 -5.70
N THR A 23 1.56 -4.00 -6.48
CA THR A 23 2.55 -4.71 -7.30
C THR A 23 2.31 -4.49 -8.78
N GLY A 24 3.35 -4.68 -9.59
CA GLY A 24 3.32 -4.40 -11.02
C GLY A 24 3.29 -2.89 -11.31
N LYS A 25 3.26 -2.57 -12.60
CA LYS A 25 3.28 -1.18 -13.08
C LYS A 25 1.89 -0.56 -13.22
N THR A 26 0.84 -1.38 -13.19
CA THR A 26 -0.53 -0.93 -13.49
C THR A 26 -1.02 0.07 -12.47
N ILE A 27 -0.81 -0.18 -11.17
CA ILE A 27 -1.24 0.73 -10.12
C ILE A 27 -0.51 2.07 -10.16
N ILE A 28 0.80 2.07 -10.45
CA ILE A 28 1.59 3.30 -10.61
C ILE A 28 0.98 4.15 -11.74
N LYS A 29 0.72 3.54 -12.90
CA LYS A 29 0.07 4.23 -14.03
C LYS A 29 -1.33 4.76 -13.69
N ILE A 30 -2.06 4.09 -12.80
CA ILE A 30 -3.38 4.54 -12.34
C ILE A 30 -3.24 5.77 -11.45
N ILE A 31 -2.27 5.79 -10.54
CA ILE A 31 -1.97 6.93 -9.68
C ILE A 31 -1.51 8.12 -10.54
N ASP A 32 -0.58 7.90 -11.47
CA ASP A 32 -0.11 8.95 -12.40
C ASP A 32 -1.29 9.53 -13.20
N LYS A 33 -2.18 8.67 -13.71
CA LYS A 33 -3.39 9.11 -14.42
C LYS A 33 -4.33 9.90 -13.52
N ALA A 34 -4.53 9.47 -12.28
CA ALA A 34 -5.39 10.15 -11.33
C ALA A 34 -4.85 11.55 -10.99
N LYS A 35 -3.53 11.70 -10.76
CA LYS A 35 -2.90 13.01 -10.56
C LYS A 35 -3.04 13.93 -11.76
N ASN A 36 -2.90 13.40 -12.99
CA ASN A 36 -3.12 14.16 -14.22
C ASN A 36 -4.59 14.59 -14.45
N LEU A 37 -5.52 14.04 -13.67
CA LEU A 37 -6.94 14.40 -13.67
C LEU A 37 -7.33 15.15 -12.37
N ASP A 38 -6.36 15.72 -11.67
CA ASP A 38 -6.55 16.50 -10.44
C ASP A 38 -7.23 15.75 -9.28
N TYR A 39 -7.13 14.42 -9.26
CA TYR A 39 -7.57 13.64 -8.10
C TYR A 39 -6.61 13.82 -6.93
N LYS A 40 -7.19 13.91 -5.73
CA LYS A 40 -6.47 13.66 -4.48
C LYS A 40 -6.27 12.16 -4.28
N ILE A 41 -5.07 11.76 -3.88
CA ILE A 41 -4.67 10.38 -3.66
C ILE A 41 -4.54 10.14 -2.16
N TYR A 42 -5.44 9.30 -1.64
CA TYR A 42 -5.46 8.84 -0.26
C TYR A 42 -4.91 7.41 -0.21
N LEU A 43 -3.73 7.24 0.38
CA LEU A 43 -3.06 5.95 0.48
C LEU A 43 -3.23 5.35 1.88
N TYR A 44 -3.77 4.13 1.93
CA TYR A 44 -3.76 3.29 3.12
C TYR A 44 -2.86 2.08 2.84
N TYR A 45 -1.67 2.06 3.45
CA TYR A 45 -0.70 0.97 3.28
C TYR A 45 -0.64 0.09 4.52
N ILE A 46 -0.74 -1.22 4.35
CA ILE A 46 -0.67 -2.20 5.43
C ILE A 46 0.57 -3.07 5.23
N GLY A 47 1.53 -2.95 6.13
CA GLY A 47 2.76 -3.75 6.12
C GLY A 47 2.82 -4.78 7.24
N ILE A 48 3.81 -5.68 7.13
CA ILE A 48 4.14 -6.72 8.11
C ILE A 48 5.66 -6.87 8.16
N ASP A 49 6.21 -7.37 9.27
CA ASP A 49 7.65 -7.44 9.53
C ASP A 49 8.43 -8.27 8.49
N ASN A 50 7.81 -9.32 7.95
CA ASN A 50 8.43 -10.22 6.99
C ASN A 50 7.36 -11.03 6.21
N PRO A 51 7.71 -11.58 5.03
CA PRO A 51 6.77 -12.35 4.21
C PRO A 51 6.32 -13.68 4.84
N GLU A 52 7.05 -14.23 5.82
CA GLU A 52 6.65 -15.48 6.49
C GLU A 52 5.32 -15.33 7.24
N ILE A 53 5.06 -14.15 7.82
CA ILE A 53 3.77 -13.84 8.46
C ILE A 53 2.62 -13.99 7.45
N ALA A 54 2.77 -13.50 6.22
CA ALA A 54 1.76 -13.66 5.17
C ALA A 54 1.65 -15.12 4.70
N LYS A 55 2.77 -15.83 4.54
CA LYS A 55 2.78 -17.26 4.17
C LYS A 55 2.03 -18.10 5.20
N GLU A 56 2.25 -17.86 6.49
CA GLU A 56 1.55 -18.53 7.58
C GLU A 56 0.04 -18.22 7.58
N ARG A 57 -0.33 -16.94 7.40
CA ARG A 57 -1.74 -16.54 7.30
C ARG A 57 -2.46 -17.21 6.12
N VAL A 58 -1.79 -17.32 4.96
CA VAL A 58 -2.32 -18.02 3.79
C VAL A 58 -2.47 -19.52 4.07
N LYS A 59 -1.47 -20.16 4.69
CA LYS A 59 -1.55 -21.57 5.10
C LYS A 59 -2.74 -21.80 6.04
N ASN A 60 -2.91 -20.95 7.04
CA ASN A 60 -4.02 -21.01 7.98
C ASN A 60 -5.38 -20.76 7.32
N ARG A 61 -5.44 -19.93 6.27
CA ARG A 61 -6.66 -19.72 5.47
C ARG A 61 -7.02 -20.94 4.63
N ILE A 62 -6.03 -21.57 3.99
CA ILE A 62 -6.23 -22.81 3.21
C ILE A 62 -6.74 -23.92 4.13
N ALA A 63 -6.16 -24.07 5.32
CA ALA A 63 -6.61 -25.05 6.31
C ALA A 63 -8.08 -24.85 6.74
N ARG A 64 -8.64 -23.65 6.58
CA ARG A 64 -10.05 -23.32 6.83
C ARG A 64 -10.92 -23.33 5.57
N GLY A 65 -10.43 -23.87 4.46
CA GLY A 65 -11.17 -23.99 3.19
C GLY A 65 -11.11 -22.77 2.28
N GLY A 66 -10.25 -21.79 2.55
CA GLY A 66 -10.09 -20.60 1.70
C GLY A 66 -9.07 -20.77 0.56
N HIS A 67 -9.00 -19.76 -0.32
CA HIS A 67 -8.09 -19.77 -1.47
C HIS A 67 -6.62 -19.54 -1.08
N GLY A 68 -5.72 -20.28 -1.73
CA GLY A 68 -4.27 -20.20 -1.55
C GLY A 68 -3.55 -19.49 -2.69
N ILE A 69 -2.33 -19.04 -2.43
CA ILE A 69 -1.37 -18.58 -3.45
C ILE A 69 0.02 -19.14 -3.09
N SER A 70 0.92 -19.24 -4.07
CA SER A 70 2.25 -19.79 -3.83
C SER A 70 3.11 -18.88 -2.94
N SER A 71 3.95 -19.49 -2.09
CA SER A 71 4.87 -18.76 -1.21
C SER A 71 5.80 -17.82 -1.97
N ASN A 72 6.26 -18.24 -3.16
CA ASN A 72 7.11 -17.41 -4.02
C ASN A 72 6.38 -16.15 -4.50
N LEU A 73 5.07 -16.27 -4.81
CA LEU A 73 4.27 -15.11 -5.22
C LEU A 73 4.02 -14.16 -4.04
N ILE A 74 3.80 -14.69 -2.83
CA ILE A 74 3.66 -13.89 -1.60
C ILE A 74 4.94 -13.07 -1.38
N GLU A 75 6.09 -13.72 -1.42
CA GLU A 75 7.38 -13.09 -1.16
C GLU A 75 7.74 -12.05 -2.23
N LYS A 76 7.52 -12.38 -3.51
CA LYS A 76 7.67 -11.41 -4.59
C LYS A 76 6.80 -10.18 -4.35
N ARG A 77 5.52 -10.37 -4.03
CA ARG A 77 4.58 -9.26 -3.82
C ARG A 77 4.96 -8.40 -2.62
N TYR A 78 5.44 -9.01 -1.54
CA TYR A 78 5.91 -8.31 -0.36
C TYR A 78 6.98 -7.27 -0.72
N TYR A 79 8.09 -7.70 -1.34
CA TYR A 79 9.18 -6.78 -1.68
C TYR A 79 8.82 -5.79 -2.78
N GLU A 80 8.09 -6.23 -3.81
CA GLU A 80 7.67 -5.35 -4.90
C GLU A 80 6.71 -4.26 -4.43
N SER A 81 5.83 -4.56 -3.47
CA SER A 81 4.93 -3.56 -2.89
C SER A 81 5.69 -2.45 -2.16
N LEU A 82 6.74 -2.78 -1.41
CA LEU A 82 7.58 -1.80 -0.69
C LEU A 82 8.36 -0.92 -1.68
N GLN A 83 8.93 -1.52 -2.72
CA GLN A 83 9.61 -0.77 -3.78
C GLN A 83 8.68 0.19 -4.52
N ASN A 84 7.41 -0.20 -4.70
CA ASN A 84 6.44 0.67 -5.34
C ASN A 84 5.91 1.74 -4.40
N LEU A 85 5.80 1.46 -3.11
CA LEU A 85 5.50 2.46 -2.09
C LEU A 85 6.53 3.61 -2.14
N GLU A 86 7.82 3.30 -2.19
CA GLU A 86 8.90 4.30 -2.33
C GLU A 86 8.70 5.21 -3.55
N LYS A 87 8.12 4.71 -4.65
CA LYS A 87 7.91 5.47 -5.90
C LYS A 87 6.70 6.40 -5.86
N ILE A 88 5.70 6.10 -5.04
CA ILE A 88 4.41 6.80 -5.08
C ILE A 88 4.21 7.76 -3.90
N ILE A 89 5.08 7.74 -2.89
CA ILE A 89 4.94 8.56 -1.67
C ILE A 89 4.68 10.03 -1.99
N TYR A 90 5.51 10.66 -2.82
CA TYR A 90 5.36 12.07 -3.15
C TYR A 90 4.17 12.40 -4.06
N GLN A 91 3.49 11.38 -4.59
CA GLN A 91 2.25 11.57 -5.35
C GLN A 91 1.01 11.55 -4.46
N CYS A 92 1.14 11.10 -3.21
CA CYS A 92 0.01 10.94 -2.29
C CYS A 92 -0.27 12.24 -1.54
N ASP A 93 -1.54 12.63 -1.50
CA ASP A 93 -2.01 13.82 -0.76
C ASP A 93 -2.27 13.48 0.72
N SER A 94 -2.58 12.21 1.01
CA SER A 94 -2.68 11.65 2.35
C SER A 94 -2.06 10.25 2.39
N ILE A 95 -1.31 9.94 3.46
CA ILE A 95 -0.64 8.66 3.66
C ILE A 95 -0.90 8.17 5.07
N GLU A 96 -1.55 7.02 5.18
CA GLU A 96 -1.64 6.26 6.42
C GLU A 96 -0.94 4.91 6.27
N ILE A 97 0.01 4.64 7.16
CA ILE A 97 0.73 3.36 7.19
C ILE A 97 0.38 2.62 8.47
N TYR A 98 0.04 1.35 8.31
CA TYR A 98 -0.31 0.45 9.39
C TYR A 98 0.69 -0.70 9.49
N ASP A 99 1.14 -0.99 10.71
CA ASP A 99 1.74 -2.29 11.00
C ASP A 99 0.63 -3.28 11.32
N ASN A 100 0.71 -4.47 10.72
CA ASN A 100 -0.17 -5.58 11.02
C ASN A 100 0.64 -6.84 11.31
N SER A 101 1.84 -6.71 11.89
CA SER A 101 2.71 -7.85 12.19
C SER A 101 2.13 -8.68 13.34
N LYS A 102 1.69 -7.99 14.41
CA LYS A 102 1.07 -8.61 15.60
C LYS A 102 -0.30 -8.04 15.93
N LYS A 103 -0.41 -6.70 15.91
CA LYS A 103 -1.65 -5.96 16.10
C LYS A 103 -1.78 -4.99 14.93
N PHE A 104 -3.01 -4.70 14.54
CA PHE A 104 -3.28 -3.68 13.56
C PHE A 104 -3.20 -2.30 14.21
N ILE A 105 -2.10 -1.59 13.97
CA ILE A 105 -1.83 -0.27 14.55
C ILE A 105 -1.37 0.68 13.47
N ARG A 106 -1.84 1.93 13.50
CA ARG A 106 -1.28 2.99 12.67
C ARG A 106 0.09 3.37 13.21
N ILE A 107 1.04 3.57 12.30
CA ILE A 107 2.42 3.92 12.63
C ILE A 107 2.91 5.15 11.88
N PHE A 108 2.17 5.62 10.88
CA PHE A 108 2.47 6.86 10.18
C PHE A 108 1.18 7.48 9.69
N TYR A 109 1.07 8.81 9.82
CA TYR A 109 -0.03 9.59 9.26
C TYR A 109 0.51 10.93 8.79
N TYR A 110 0.30 11.20 7.50
CA TYR A 110 0.60 12.45 6.81
C TYR A 110 -0.63 12.90 6.04
N GLU A 111 -0.98 14.18 6.14
CA GLU A 111 -2.03 14.83 5.34
C GLU A 111 -1.79 16.35 5.33
N ASP A 112 -2.25 17.04 4.29
CA ASP A 112 -2.18 18.51 4.19
C ASP A 112 -0.75 19.08 4.39
N ASN A 113 0.26 18.38 3.85
CA ASN A 113 1.69 18.72 4.01
C ASN A 113 2.18 18.73 5.46
N GLN A 114 1.55 17.94 6.33
CA GLN A 114 1.92 17.81 7.72
C GLN A 114 1.95 16.35 8.15
N VAL A 115 3.03 15.97 8.86
CA VAL A 115 3.12 14.69 9.56
C VAL A 115 2.46 14.80 10.93
N PHE A 116 1.38 14.03 11.16
CA PHE A 116 0.64 13.99 12.42
C PHE A 116 1.05 12.82 13.32
N GLU A 117 1.53 11.73 12.73
CA GLU A 117 2.00 10.56 13.46
C GLU A 117 3.24 9.98 12.77
N ASN A 118 4.31 9.74 13.52
CA ASN A 118 5.51 9.10 13.00
C ASN A 118 6.13 8.14 14.03
N ASN A 119 5.76 6.87 13.92
CA ASN A 119 6.22 5.75 14.72
C ASN A 119 7.01 4.74 13.87
N ILE A 120 7.46 5.10 12.66
CA ILE A 120 8.12 4.19 11.71
C ILE A 120 9.46 3.63 12.22
N ALA A 121 10.08 4.29 13.19
CA ALA A 121 11.29 3.80 13.85
C ALA A 121 11.04 2.54 14.70
N LYS A 122 9.80 2.29 15.13
CA LYS A 122 9.41 1.14 15.96
C LYS A 122 9.21 -0.15 15.15
N VAL A 123 9.24 -0.07 13.82
CA VAL A 123 9.06 -1.23 12.93
C VAL A 123 10.31 -1.52 12.10
N ASN A 124 10.52 -2.80 11.78
CA ASN A 124 11.75 -3.27 11.14
C ASN A 124 11.62 -3.49 9.63
N TRP A 125 10.39 -3.60 9.13
CA TRP A 125 10.13 -3.81 7.70
C TRP A 125 10.25 -2.55 6.86
N ILE A 126 10.07 -1.36 7.44
CA ILE A 126 10.37 -0.08 6.79
C ILE A 126 11.89 0.11 6.79
N LYS A 127 12.50 0.02 5.60
CA LYS A 127 13.96 0.18 5.42
C LYS A 127 14.37 1.64 5.35
N ASN A 128 15.67 1.90 5.47
CA ASN A 128 16.21 3.25 5.61
C ASN A 128 15.80 4.20 4.47
N ASN A 129 15.78 3.73 3.22
CA ASN A 129 15.34 4.55 2.09
C ASN A 129 13.90 5.04 2.28
N LEU A 130 12.97 4.11 2.55
CA LEU A 130 11.58 4.43 2.83
C LEU A 130 11.42 5.33 4.07
N LYS A 131 12.23 5.13 5.13
CA LYS A 131 12.22 6.02 6.31
C LYS A 131 12.62 7.45 5.96
N GLU A 132 13.67 7.61 5.16
CA GLU A 132 14.14 8.92 4.70
C GLU A 132 13.07 9.63 3.87
N LEU A 133 12.46 8.93 2.91
CA LEU A 133 11.36 9.47 2.10
C LEU A 133 10.19 9.96 2.97
N LEU A 134 9.75 9.14 3.93
CA LEU A 134 8.63 9.48 4.82
C LEU A 134 8.95 10.61 5.79
N ASN A 135 10.21 10.75 6.23
CA ASN A 135 10.64 11.85 7.09
C ASN A 135 10.83 13.17 6.34
N ASN A 136 10.91 13.13 5.01
CA ASN A 136 11.06 14.29 4.13
C ASN A 136 9.72 14.77 3.53
N LEU A 137 8.60 14.18 3.94
CA LEU A 137 7.25 14.68 3.67
C LEU A 137 6.91 15.84 4.61
#